data_AF-A0A355ASX2-F1
#
_entry.id   AF-A0A355ASX2-F1
#
_cell.length_a   1.000
_cell.length_b   1.000
_cell.length_c   1.000
_cell.angle_alpha   90.00
_cell.angle_beta   90.00
_cell.angle_gamma   90.00
#
_symmetry.space_group_name_H-M   'P 1'
#
loop_
_entity.id
_entity.type
_entity.pdbx_description
1 polymer ?
#
loop_
_entity_poly.entity_id
_entity_poly.type
_entity_poly.pdbx_seq_one_letter_code
_entity_poly.pdbx_strand_id
1 'polypeptide(L)' 'MTREIIIQALISGLLMGFIYALVAAGLSLIFGLMEIVNFAHGEFMMLSMYTTFWLYTLFGLDPLF' A
#
# COMPACT_ATOMS: atom_id res chain seq x y z
N MET A 1 0.90 26.96 -10.26
CA MET A 1 -0.30 26.10 -10.43
C MET A 1 -0.07 24.93 -11.40
N THR A 2 -0.07 25.08 -12.73
CA THR A 2 -0.03 23.90 -13.64
C THR A 2 1.26 23.07 -13.55
N ARG A 3 2.42 23.73 -13.40
CA ARG A 3 3.71 23.03 -13.24
C ARG A 3 3.84 22.28 -11.92
N GLU A 4 3.30 22.84 -10.83
CA GLU A 4 3.31 22.22 -9.51
C GLU A 4 2.43 20.97 -9.48
N ILE A 5 1.25 21.02 -10.11
CA ILE A 5 0.34 19.86 -10.22
C ILE A 5 1.03 18.72 -10.98
N ILE A 6 1.75 19.01 -12.06
CA ILE A 6 2.48 17.98 -12.83
C ILE A 6 3.56 17.31 -11.97
N ILE A 7 4.32 18.10 -11.20
CA ILE A 7 5.36 17.57 -10.31
C ILE A 7 4.73 16.74 -9.17
N GLN A 8 3.65 17.22 -8.56
CA GLN A 8 2.93 16.50 -7.51
C GLN A 8 2.33 15.18 -8.04
N ALA A 9 1.76 15.19 -9.24
CA ALA A 9 1.21 13.99 -9.87
C ALA A 9 2.30 12.97 -10.19
N LEU A 10 3.48 13.41 -10.65
CA LEU A 10 4.63 12.53 -10.86
C LEU A 10 5.11 11.89 -9.56
N ILE A 11 5.27 12.69 -8.50
CA ILE A 11 5.71 12.20 -7.19
C ILE A 11 4.67 11.22 -6.61
N SER A 12 3.39 11.56 -6.66
CA SER A 12 2.30 10.71 -6.18
C SER A 12 2.21 9.40 -6.98
N GLY A 13 2.37 9.49 -8.30
CA GLY A 13 2.40 8.32 -9.18
C GLY A 13 3.58 7.40 -8.92
N LEU A 14 4.78 7.96 -8.68
CA LEU A 14 5.96 7.20 -8.29
C LEU A 14 5.79 6.52 -6.93
N LEU A 15 5.24 7.24 -5.95
CA LEU A 15 4.97 6.70 -4.62
C LEU A 15 4.01 5.50 -4.70
N MET A 16 2.90 5.64 -5.44
CA MET A 16 1.96 4.54 -5.67
C MET A 16 2.62 3.38 -6.44
N GLY A 17 3.45 3.68 -7.44
CA GLY A 17 4.22 2.71 -8.19
C GLY A 17 5.17 1.89 -7.31
N PHE A 18 5.86 2.52 -6.37
CA PHE A 18 6.73 1.82 -5.41
C PHE A 18 5.95 0.93 -4.45
N ILE A 19 4.77 1.36 -3.99
CA ILE A 19 3.89 0.51 -3.16
C ILE A 19 3.52 -0.76 -3.94
N TYR A 20 3.07 -0.63 -5.19
CA TYR A 20 2.73 -1.79 -6.00
C TYR A 20 3.94 -2.66 -6.35
N ALA A 21 5.11 -2.06 -6.61
CA ALA A 21 6.34 -2.80 -6.86
C ALA A 21 6.78 -3.63 -5.63
N LEU A 22 6.67 -3.06 -4.42
CA LEU A 22 6.94 -3.76 -3.16
C LEU A 22 5.99 -4.94 -2.94
N VAL A 23 4.69 -4.76 -3.19
CA VAL A 23 3.70 -5.83 -3.09
C VAL A 23 4.02 -6.95 -4.09
N ALA A 24 4.30 -6.60 -5.35
CA ALA A 24 4.67 -7.57 -6.38
C ALA A 24 5.96 -8.33 -6.05
N ALA A 25 6.97 -7.65 -5.49
CA ALA A 25 8.21 -8.28 -5.04
C ALA A 25 7.98 -9.24 -3.87
N GLY A 26 7.11 -8.90 -2.93
CA GLY A 26 6.73 -9.80 -1.83
C GLY A 26 6.05 -11.07 -2.34
N LEU A 27 5.08 -10.93 -3.25
CA LEU A 27 4.41 -12.06 -3.90
C LEU A 27 5.38 -12.91 -4.73
N SER A 28 6.32 -12.31 -5.45
CA SER A 28 7.31 -13.06 -6.23
C SER A 28 8.30 -13.83 -5.35
N LEU A 29 8.69 -13.31 -4.19
CA LEU A 29 9.51 -14.03 -3.22
C LEU A 29 8.75 -15.20 -2.58
N ILE A 30 7.48 -14.98 -2.22
CA ILE A 30 6.62 -16.05 -1.69
C ILE A 30 6.50 -17.15 -2.74
N PHE A 31 6.03 -16.87 -3.95
CA PHE A 31 5.80 -17.93 -4.94
C PHE A 31 7.07 -18.44 -5.65
N GLY A 32 8.16 -17.68 -5.62
CA GLY A 32 9.38 -17.99 -6.36
C GLY A 32 10.47 -18.68 -5.54
N LEU A 33 10.54 -18.44 -4.22
CA LEU A 33 11.59 -18.99 -3.35
C LEU A 33 11.02 -19.80 -2.19
N MET A 34 9.92 -19.35 -1.59
CA MET A 34 9.29 -20.04 -0.47
C MET A 34 8.19 -20.95 -0.99
N GLU A 35 8.47 -22.24 -1.19
CA GLU A 35 7.47 -23.23 -1.67
C GLU A 35 6.24 -23.45 -0.74
N ILE A 36 6.03 -22.56 0.24
CA ILE A 36 4.92 -22.54 1.19
C ILE A 36 4.11 -21.26 0.99
N VAL A 37 2.86 -21.41 0.55
CA VAL A 37 1.94 -20.30 0.31
C VAL A 37 1.32 -19.84 1.63
N ASN A 38 1.51 -18.55 1.97
CA ASN A 38 0.83 -17.93 3.11
C ASN A 38 -0.59 -17.49 2.71
N PHE A 39 -1.60 -18.24 3.14
CA PHE A 39 -3.01 -17.94 2.88
C PHE A 39 -3.57 -16.77 3.72
N ALA A 40 -2.91 -16.39 4.82
CA ALA A 40 -3.35 -15.29 5.68
C ALA A 40 -3.06 -13.90 5.07
N HIS A 41 -2.41 -13.82 3.91
CA HIS A 41 -2.09 -12.54 3.26
C HIS A 41 -3.33 -11.65 3.05
N GLY A 42 -4.45 -12.24 2.65
CA GLY A 42 -5.72 -11.51 2.50
C GLY A 42 -6.30 -11.04 3.84
N GLU A 43 -6.14 -11.83 4.90
CA GLU A 43 -6.59 -11.47 6.25
C GLU A 43 -5.77 -10.32 6.82
N PHE A 44 -4.45 -10.31 6.60
CA PHE A 44 -3.58 -9.19 6.98
C PHE A 44 -3.92 -7.90 6.21
N MET A 45 -4.28 -8.01 4.93
CA MET A 45 -4.74 -6.86 4.14
C MET A 45 -6.04 -6.28 4.70
N MET A 46 -7.04 -7.14 4.95
CA MET A 46 -8.30 -6.74 5.58
C MET A 46 -8.08 -6.07 6.93
N LEU A 47 -7.26 -6.67 7.80
CA LEU A 47 -6.96 -6.13 9.13
C LEU A 47 -6.30 -4.76 9.04
N SER A 48 -5.37 -4.57 8.09
CA SER A 48 -4.74 -3.27 7.84
C SER A 48 -5.76 -2.21 7.40
N MET A 49 -6.67 -2.55 6.47
CA MET A 49 -7.72 -1.64 6.01
C MET A 49 -8.67 -1.20 7.13
N TYR A 50 -9.16 -2.15 7.93
CA TYR A 50 -10.03 -1.83 9.07
C TYR A 50 -9.30 -1.05 10.16
N THR A 51 -8.03 -1.36 10.41
CA THR A 51 -7.20 -0.59 11.36
C THR A 51 -7.10 0.86 10.91
N THR A 52 -6.77 1.12 9.64
CA THR A 52 -6.73 2.47 9.08
C THR A 52 -8.07 3.18 9.16
N PHE A 53 -9.18 2.48 8.86
CA PHE A 53 -10.53 3.04 9.00
C PHE A 53 -10.82 3.47 10.44
N TRP A 54 -10.52 2.63 11.43
CA TRP A 54 -10.73 2.96 12.84
C TRP A 54 -9.80 4.07 13.33
N LEU A 55 -8.55 4.11 12.86
CA LEU A 55 -7.62 5.19 13.18
C LEU A 55 -8.12 6.54 12.67
N TYR A 56 -8.63 6.57 11.43
CA TYR A 56 -9.24 7.78 10.87
C TYR A 56 -10.50 8.18 11.64
N THR A 57 -11.43 7.25 11.87
CA THR A 57 -12.73 7.56 12.48
C THR A 57 -12.64 7.97 13.95
N LEU A 58 -11.70 7.39 14.71
CA LEU A 58 -11.58 7.66 16.15
C LEU A 58 -10.58 8.78 16.46
N PHE A 59 -9.48 8.86 15.71
CA PHE A 59 -8.37 9.77 16.00
C PHE A 59 -8.18 10.86 14.95
N GLY A 60 -8.93 10.84 13.84
CA GLY A 60 -8.78 11.80 12.75
C GLY A 60 -7.46 11.66 11.99
N LEU A 61 -6.76 10.53 12.13
CA LEU A 61 -5.49 10.28 11.46
C LEU A 61 -5.78 9.94 9.99
N ASP A 62 -5.50 10.89 9.10
CA ASP A 62 -5.62 10.68 7.66
C ASP A 62 -4.44 9.82 7.17
N PRO A 63 -4.70 8.69 6.49
CA PRO A 63 -3.66 7.79 6.00
C PRO A 63 -2.84 8.34 4.83
N LEU A 64 -3.30 9.43 4.21
CA LEU A 64 -2.68 10.06 3.05
C LEU A 64 -2.16 11.47 3.35
N PHE A 65 -2.73 12.18 4.35
CA PHE A 65 -2.37 13.57 4.69
C PHE A 65 -2.33 13.90 6.19
#